data_AF-A0A9E1EHZ9-F1
#
_entry.id   AF-A0A9E1EHZ9-F1
#
_cell.length_a   1.000
_cell.length_b   1.000
_cell.length_c   1.000
_cell.angle_alpha   90.00
_cell.angle_beta   90.00
_cell.angle_gamma   90.00
#
_symmetry.space_group_name_H-M   'P 1'
#
loop_
_entity.id
_entity.type
_entity.pdbx_description
1 polymer ?
#
loop_
_entity_poly.entity_id
_entity_poly.type
_entity_poly.pdbx_seq_one_letter_code
_entity_poly.pdbx_strand_id
1 'polypeptide(L)'
;MDLKFNDGKFRILMIADTQEGAKVSSDTIHLIEASLDRAQPDMVVFSGDQIWRKSSFNGDRVKVTSALKTITQPVVDRKIPFAVCFGNHDRQVGLSNEEQFEIYKTFDGFIGESDEGIDGVGNHCFEIKEGSDVKFLLYT
;
A
#
# COMPACT_ATOMS: atom_id res chain seq x y z
N MET A 1 11.64 2.00 10.54
CA MET A 1 12.48 1.30 9.53
C MET A 1 13.17 2.39 8.72
N ASP A 2 14.45 2.23 8.38
CA ASP A 2 15.16 3.26 7.60
C ASP A 2 15.13 2.93 6.10
N LEU A 3 14.62 3.84 5.27
CA LEU A 3 14.68 3.75 3.82
C LEU A 3 16.05 4.26 3.33
N LYS A 4 16.86 3.38 2.72
CA LYS A 4 18.25 3.67 2.34
C LYS A 4 18.51 3.33 0.88
N PHE A 5 19.40 4.09 0.27
CA PHE A 5 19.90 3.81 -1.08
C PHE A 5 20.65 2.48 -1.13
N ASN A 6 20.40 1.71 -2.18
CA ASN A 6 21.13 0.51 -2.57
C ASN A 6 21.97 0.84 -3.81
N ASP A 7 23.30 0.81 -3.67
CA ASP A 7 24.26 1.17 -4.74
C ASP A 7 23.97 2.52 -5.42
N GLY A 8 23.64 3.53 -4.60
CA GLY A 8 23.35 4.89 -5.06
C GLY A 8 21.98 5.04 -5.75
N LYS A 9 21.10 4.04 -5.68
CA LYS A 9 19.74 4.09 -6.21
C LYS A 9 18.72 3.75 -5.14
N PHE A 10 17.55 4.35 -5.25
CA PHE A 10 16.36 3.97 -4.49
C PHE A 10 15.19 3.90 -5.47
N ARG A 11 14.50 2.76 -5.52
CA ARG A 11 13.46 2.45 -6.49
C ARG A 11 12.13 2.31 -5.78
N ILE A 12 11.19 3.15 -6.17
CA ILE A 12 9.81 3.10 -5.67
C ILE A 12 8.94 2.56 -6.79
N LEU A 13 8.16 1.52 -6.50
CA LEU A 13 7.08 1.08 -7.37
C LEU A 13 5.75 1.62 -6.82
N MET A 14 5.06 2.42 -7.63
CA MET A 14 3.72 2.91 -7.29
C MET A 14 2.67 2.08 -8.01
N ILE A 15 1.68 1.59 -7.27
CA ILE A 15 0.55 0.82 -7.79
C ILE A 15 -0.72 1.59 -7.47
N ALA A 16 -1.49 1.93 -8.50
CA ALA A 16 -2.70 2.73 -8.38
C ALA A 16 -3.90 1.93 -8.90
N ASP A 17 -5.08 2.19 -8.33
CA ASP A 17 -6.37 1.87 -8.95
C ASP A 17 -6.53 0.39 -9.35
N THR A 18 -6.14 -0.55 -8.48
CA THR A 18 -6.45 -1.97 -8.75
C THR A 18 -7.97 -2.20 -8.74
N GLN A 19 -8.72 -1.40 -7.96
CA GLN A 19 -10.19 -1.36 -7.91
C GLN A 19 -10.86 -2.74 -7.84
N GLU A 20 -10.25 -3.65 -7.08
CA GLU A 20 -10.67 -5.04 -7.00
C GLU A 20 -11.93 -5.20 -6.12
N GLY A 21 -12.71 -6.24 -6.41
CA GLY A 21 -13.81 -6.66 -5.54
C GLY A 21 -13.36 -7.65 -4.47
N ALA A 22 -14.32 -8.22 -3.73
CA ALA A 22 -14.03 -9.24 -2.71
C ALA A 22 -13.38 -10.52 -3.27
N LYS A 23 -13.57 -10.78 -4.57
CA LYS A 23 -12.83 -11.82 -5.31
C LYS A 23 -11.81 -11.13 -6.21
N VAL A 24 -10.55 -11.13 -5.76
CA VAL A 24 -9.43 -10.52 -6.47
C VAL A 24 -9.11 -11.30 -7.75
N SER A 25 -8.92 -10.60 -8.86
CA SER A 25 -8.54 -11.16 -10.15
C SER A 25 -7.11 -11.72 -10.12
N SER A 26 -6.91 -12.92 -10.66
CA SER A 26 -5.56 -13.48 -10.84
C SER A 26 -4.70 -12.64 -11.78
N ASP A 27 -5.30 -11.98 -12.76
CA ASP A 27 -4.56 -11.15 -13.72
C ASP A 27 -3.97 -9.90 -13.05
N THR A 28 -4.69 -9.32 -12.09
CA THR A 28 -4.21 -8.22 -11.26
C THR A 28 -3.00 -8.66 -10.42
N ILE A 29 -3.08 -9.85 -9.80
CA ILE A 29 -1.96 -10.41 -9.05
C ILE A 29 -0.75 -10.69 -9.94
N HIS A 30 -0.94 -11.33 -11.09
CA HIS A 30 0.16 -11.60 -12.03
C HIS A 30 0.81 -10.30 -12.54
N LEU A 31 0.03 -9.23 -12.75
CA LEU A 31 0.59 -7.94 -13.14
C LEU A 31 1.40 -7.30 -12.01
N ILE A 32 0.93 -7.37 -10.77
CA ILE A 32 1.68 -6.90 -9.59
C ILE A 32 2.99 -7.69 -9.46
N GLU A 33 2.94 -9.02 -9.52
CA GLU A 33 4.12 -9.88 -9.46
C GLU A 33 5.13 -9.56 -10.57
N ALA A 34 4.69 -9.49 -11.83
CA ALA A 34 5.55 -9.16 -12.95
C ALA A 34 6.16 -7.75 -12.82
N SER A 35 5.40 -6.80 -12.28
CA SER A 35 5.88 -5.45 -12.01
C SER A 35 6.94 -5.43 -10.91
N LEU A 36 6.75 -6.18 -9.82
CA LEU A 36 7.73 -6.33 -8.75
C LEU A 36 9.01 -6.99 -9.26
N ASP A 37 8.88 -8.08 -10.04
CA ASP A 37 10.02 -8.83 -10.57
C ASP A 37 10.83 -7.99 -11.56
N ARG A 38 10.16 -7.20 -12.40
CA ARG A 38 10.82 -6.30 -13.35
C ARG A 38 11.42 -5.08 -12.67
N ALA A 39 10.69 -4.48 -11.73
CA ALA A 39 11.08 -3.21 -11.13
C ALA A 39 12.15 -3.39 -10.05
N GLN A 40 12.17 -4.52 -9.33
CA GLN A 40 13.00 -4.77 -8.16
C GLN A 40 13.01 -3.54 -7.22
N PRO A 41 11.84 -3.13 -6.69
CA PRO A 41 11.74 -1.91 -5.90
C PRO A 41 12.25 -2.11 -4.48
N ASP A 42 12.76 -1.03 -3.90
CA ASP A 42 13.14 -0.93 -2.49
C ASP A 42 11.92 -0.62 -1.60
N MET A 43 10.86 -0.05 -2.17
CA MET A 43 9.59 0.23 -1.51
C MET A 43 8.42 0.21 -2.51
N VAL A 44 7.25 -0.19 -2.05
CA VAL A 44 5.99 -0.06 -2.80
C VAL A 44 5.07 0.98 -2.16
N VAL A 45 4.42 1.81 -2.97
CA VAL A 45 3.32 2.68 -2.53
C VAL A 45 2.05 2.32 -3.28
N PHE A 46 1.01 1.92 -2.56
CA PHE A 46 -0.33 1.79 -3.11
C PHE A 46 -1.04 3.15 -3.04
N SER A 47 -1.24 3.82 -4.16
CA SER A 47 -1.60 5.25 -4.19
C SER A 47 -3.12 5.53 -4.19
N GLY A 48 -3.92 4.63 -3.64
CA GLY A 48 -5.38 4.75 -3.56
C GLY A 48 -6.16 3.77 -4.46
N ASP A 49 -7.44 3.63 -4.13
CA ASP A 49 -8.46 2.87 -4.87
C ASP A 49 -8.05 1.41 -5.14
N GLN A 50 -7.53 0.74 -4.10
CA GLN A 50 -7.17 -0.67 -4.21
C GLN A 50 -8.42 -1.55 -4.35
N ILE A 51 -9.48 -1.19 -3.62
CA ILE A 51 -10.74 -1.94 -3.60
C ILE A 51 -11.95 -1.05 -3.88
N TRP A 52 -12.92 -1.62 -4.58
CA TRP A 52 -14.17 -0.94 -4.90
C TRP A 52 -15.34 -1.94 -4.99
N ARG A 53 -16.55 -1.44 -5.26
CA ARG A 53 -17.82 -2.21 -5.38
C ARG A 53 -18.36 -2.68 -4.04
N LYS A 54 -19.04 -1.76 -3.33
CA LYS A 54 -19.72 -2.04 -2.05
C LYS A 54 -20.48 -3.37 -2.02
N SER A 55 -21.24 -3.69 -3.06
CA SER A 55 -22.03 -4.92 -3.13
C SER A 55 -21.23 -6.22 -2.97
N SER A 56 -19.93 -6.18 -3.29
CA SER A 56 -19.02 -7.33 -3.15
C SER A 56 -18.57 -7.53 -1.68
N PHE A 57 -18.44 -6.43 -0.93
CA PHE A 57 -17.95 -6.43 0.45
C PHE A 57 -19.08 -6.33 1.48
N ASN A 58 -20.06 -5.45 1.26
CA ASN A 58 -21.19 -5.14 2.14
C ASN A 58 -20.76 -4.77 3.57
N GLY A 59 -19.64 -4.06 3.73
CA GLY A 59 -19.08 -3.72 5.04
C GLY A 59 -18.51 -4.93 5.81
N ASP A 60 -18.35 -6.08 5.17
CA ASP A 60 -17.77 -7.27 5.79
C ASP A 60 -16.25 -7.09 5.93
N ARG A 61 -15.82 -6.85 7.17
CA ARG A 61 -14.41 -6.67 7.52
C ARG A 61 -13.55 -7.85 7.10
N VAL A 62 -14.04 -9.09 7.18
CA VAL A 62 -13.27 -10.28 6.81
C VAL A 62 -13.01 -10.31 5.31
N LYS A 63 -14.00 -9.95 4.49
CA LYS A 63 -13.83 -9.85 3.03
C LYS A 63 -12.87 -8.73 2.64
N VAL A 64 -12.99 -7.57 3.28
CA VAL A 64 -12.08 -6.43 3.05
C VAL A 64 -10.65 -6.86 3.40
N THR A 65 -10.43 -7.41 4.59
CA THR A 65 -9.10 -7.91 5.01
C THR A 65 -8.56 -8.95 4.04
N SER A 66 -9.38 -9.91 3.59
CA SER A 66 -8.96 -10.94 2.64
C SER A 66 -8.55 -10.34 1.28
N ALA A 67 -9.31 -9.39 0.74
CA ALA A 67 -9.00 -8.76 -0.53
C ALA A 67 -7.72 -7.93 -0.45
N LEU A 68 -7.62 -7.04 0.56
CA LEU A 68 -6.43 -6.22 0.79
C LEU A 68 -5.19 -7.10 0.99
N LYS A 69 -5.30 -8.16 1.81
CA LYS A 69 -4.21 -9.12 2.00
C LYS A 69 -3.80 -9.77 0.69
N THR A 70 -4.75 -10.18 -0.15
CA THR A 70 -4.45 -10.83 -1.44
C THR A 70 -3.71 -9.87 -2.38
N ILE A 71 -4.14 -8.60 -2.44
CA ILE A 71 -3.50 -7.56 -3.27
C ILE A 71 -2.06 -7.27 -2.81
N THR A 72 -1.83 -7.22 -1.50
CA THR A 72 -0.51 -6.89 -0.94
C THR A 72 0.42 -8.09 -0.78
N GLN A 73 -0.09 -9.32 -0.78
CA GLN A 73 0.70 -10.52 -0.52
C GLN A 73 1.97 -10.65 -1.40
N PRO A 74 1.95 -10.35 -2.71
CA PRO A 74 3.17 -10.39 -3.53
C PRO A 74 4.30 -9.49 -3.03
N VAL A 75 3.95 -8.36 -2.41
CA VAL A 75 4.89 -7.40 -1.81
C VAL A 75 5.43 -7.95 -0.48
N VAL A 76 4.52 -8.46 0.35
CA VAL A 76 4.82 -9.09 1.64
C VAL A 76 5.76 -10.29 1.48
N ASP A 77 5.49 -11.19 0.52
CA ASP A 77 6.29 -12.39 0.27
C ASP A 77 7.72 -12.05 -0.15
N ARG A 78 7.90 -10.93 -0.86
CA ARG A 78 9.21 -10.40 -1.26
C ARG A 78 9.89 -9.59 -0.16
N LYS A 79 9.23 -9.40 1.00
CA LYS A 79 9.70 -8.62 2.15
C LYS A 79 10.04 -7.17 1.80
N ILE A 80 9.31 -6.60 0.84
CA ILE A 80 9.47 -5.22 0.42
C ILE A 80 8.58 -4.36 1.32
N PRO A 81 9.11 -3.29 1.95
CA PRO A 81 8.27 -2.41 2.76
C PRO A 81 7.26 -1.68 1.88
N PHE A 82 6.07 -1.43 2.41
CA PHE A 82 5.03 -0.72 1.67
C PHE A 82 4.20 0.23 2.52
N ALA A 83 3.68 1.26 1.86
CA ALA A 83 2.72 2.21 2.42
C ALA A 83 1.49 2.31 1.51
N VAL A 84 0.41 2.88 2.04
CA VAL A 84 -0.84 3.09 1.29
C VAL A 84 -1.32 4.52 1.45
N CYS A 85 -1.88 5.06 0.39
CA CYS A 85 -2.78 6.21 0.37
C CYS A 85 -4.20 5.70 0.13
N PHE A 86 -5.20 6.50 0.48
CA PHE A 86 -6.60 6.17 0.22
C PHE A 86 -7.19 7.09 -0.86
N GLY A 87 -7.86 6.47 -1.82
CA GLY A 87 -8.65 7.15 -2.83
C GLY A 87 -10.12 7.28 -2.43
N ASN A 88 -10.95 7.71 -3.37
CA ASN A 88 -12.37 7.95 -3.11
C ASN A 88 -13.21 6.67 -3.02
N HIS A 89 -12.78 5.60 -3.67
CA HIS A 89 -13.50 4.33 -3.74
C HIS A 89 -13.24 3.42 -2.54
N ASP A 90 -12.08 3.53 -1.88
CA ASP A 90 -11.72 2.64 -0.77
C ASP A 90 -12.78 2.65 0.34
N ARG A 91 -13.22 3.83 0.81
CA ARG A 91 -14.29 3.95 1.83
C ARG A 91 -15.68 3.48 1.36
N GLN A 92 -15.87 3.28 0.06
CA GLN A 92 -17.17 2.89 -0.50
C GLN A 92 -17.46 1.40 -0.27
N VAL A 93 -16.52 0.60 0.25
CA VAL A 93 -16.73 -0.83 0.55
C VAL A 93 -17.53 -1.09 1.84
N GLY A 94 -17.77 -0.03 2.64
CA GLY A 94 -18.52 -0.09 3.89
C GLY A 94 -17.65 -0.11 5.15
N LEU A 95 -16.33 0.09 5.01
CA LEU A 95 -15.39 0.39 6.10
C LEU A 95 -14.77 1.77 5.86
N SER A 96 -14.50 2.52 6.92
CA SER A 96 -13.79 3.80 6.82
C SER A 96 -12.31 3.60 6.41
N ASN A 97 -11.63 4.68 6.03
CA ASN A 97 -10.20 4.61 5.70
C ASN A 97 -9.38 4.28 6.95
N GLU A 98 -9.77 4.78 8.12
CA GLU A 98 -9.17 4.46 9.42
C GLU A 98 -9.31 2.97 9.75
N GLU A 99 -10.51 2.42 9.55
CA GLU A 99 -10.76 1.00 9.74
C GLU A 99 -9.90 0.13 8.82
N GLN A 100 -9.71 0.55 7.57
CA GLN A 100 -8.84 -0.14 6.61
C GLN A 100 -7.36 0.05 6.93
N PHE A 101 -6.95 1.21 7.43
CA PHE A 101 -5.59 1.48 7.87
C PHE A 101 -5.19 0.58 9.04
N GLU A 102 -6.10 0.35 10.00
CA GLU A 102 -5.89 -0.64 11.06
C GLU A 102 -5.77 -2.07 10.54
N ILE A 103 -6.38 -2.41 9.41
CA ILE A 103 -6.16 -3.70 8.74
C ILE A 103 -4.75 -3.75 8.16
N TYR A 104 -4.33 -2.73 7.42
CA TYR A 104 -2.99 -2.68 6.82
C TYR A 104 -1.87 -2.78 7.86
N LYS A 105 -2.04 -2.19 9.05
CA LYS A 105 -1.11 -2.34 10.18
C LYS A 105 -0.87 -3.77 10.64
N THR A 106 -1.79 -4.70 10.32
CA THR A 106 -1.63 -6.13 10.64
C THR A 106 -0.81 -6.91 9.60
N PHE A 107 -0.45 -6.29 8.48
CA PHE A 107 0.29 -6.94 7.40
C PHE A 107 1.79 -6.72 7.57
N ASP A 108 2.56 -7.80 7.49
CA ASP A 108 4.02 -7.73 7.57
C ASP A 108 4.61 -6.80 6.50
N GLY A 109 5.55 -5.95 6.89
CA GLY A 109 6.19 -5.00 5.96
C GLY A 109 5.39 -3.72 5.71
N PHE A 110 4.20 -3.56 6.28
CA PHE A 110 3.51 -2.27 6.25
C PHE A 110 4.25 -1.24 7.10
N ILE A 111 4.58 -0.10 6.50
CA ILE A 111 5.29 1.02 7.14
C ILE A 111 4.51 2.33 7.06
N GLY A 112 3.24 2.29 6.64
CA GLY A 112 2.41 3.48 6.57
C GLY A 112 2.17 4.11 7.93
N GLU A 113 2.31 5.44 8.00
CA GLU A 113 1.98 6.25 9.17
C GLU A 113 0.89 7.27 8.81
N SER A 114 0.28 7.89 9.81
CA SER A 114 -0.74 8.93 9.61
C SER A 114 -0.43 10.06 10.57
N ASP A 115 0.16 11.13 10.04
CA ASP A 115 0.67 12.23 10.84
C ASP A 115 -0.47 13.05 11.46
N GLU A 116 -0.32 13.37 12.74
CA GLU A 116 -1.32 14.14 13.48
C GLU A 116 -1.41 15.57 12.93
N GLY A 117 -2.64 16.05 12.68
CA GLY A 117 -2.89 17.38 12.15
C GLY A 117 -2.83 17.48 10.62
N ILE A 118 -2.58 16.38 9.90
CA ILE A 118 -2.73 16.30 8.45
C ILE A 118 -4.09 15.68 8.11
N ASP A 119 -4.88 16.37 7.29
CA ASP A 119 -6.22 15.88 6.87
C ASP A 119 -6.08 14.61 6.03
N GLY A 120 -6.89 13.59 6.33
CA GLY A 120 -6.83 12.27 5.69
C GLY A 120 -6.27 11.17 6.59
N VAL A 121 -6.04 9.98 6.00
CA VAL A 121 -5.52 8.80 6.68
C VAL A 121 -4.35 8.26 5.87
N GLY A 122 -3.26 7.87 6.53
CA GLY A 122 -2.08 7.32 5.86
C GLY A 122 -1.13 8.38 5.29
N ASN A 123 -1.39 9.66 5.57
CA ASN A 123 -0.56 10.76 5.11
C ASN A 123 0.69 10.89 5.98
N HIS A 124 1.86 10.80 5.36
CA HIS A 124 3.15 10.81 6.07
C HIS A 124 4.28 11.29 5.17
N CYS A 125 5.34 11.83 5.78
CA CYS A 125 6.57 12.22 5.10
C CYS A 125 7.71 11.22 5.40
N PHE A 126 7.99 10.33 4.46
CA PHE A 126 9.11 9.41 4.57
C PHE A 126 10.44 10.09 4.20
N GLU A 127 11.43 9.95 5.08
CA GLU A 127 12.81 10.37 4.81
C GLU A 127 13.60 9.24 4.14
N ILE A 128 14.12 9.49 2.93
CA ILE A 128 15.01 8.57 2.23
C ILE A 128 16.45 9.05 2.44
N LYS A 129 17.26 8.23 3.10
CA LYS A 129 18.57 8.62 3.65
C LYS A 129 19.74 7.93 2.96
N GLU A 130 20.87 8.64 2.90
CA GLU A 130 22.18 8.07 2.63
C GLU A 130 23.07 8.30 3.87
N GLY A 131 23.34 7.23 4.63
CA GLY A 131 23.90 7.37 5.97
C GLY A 131 22.93 8.10 6.91
N SER A 132 23.39 9.19 7.52
CA SER A 132 22.55 10.08 8.36
C SER A 132 21.89 11.21 7.58
N ASP A 133 22.26 11.41 6.32
CA ASP A 133 21.80 12.55 5.53
C ASP A 133 20.47 12.22 4.85
N VAL A 134 19.45 13.04 5.09
CA VAL A 134 18.21 13.02 4.32
C VAL A 134 18.50 13.54 2.91
N LYS A 135 18.28 12.71 1.90
CA LYS A 135 18.48 13.09 0.49
C LYS A 135 17.16 13.42 -0.21
N PHE A 136 16.09 12.71 0.14
CA PHE A 136 14.76 12.94 -0.42
C PHE A 136 13.68 12.78 0.64
N LEU A 137 12.58 13.50 0.42
CA LEU A 137 11.34 13.36 1.17
C LEU A 137 10.28 12.80 0.22
N LEU A 138 9.60 11.73 0.65
CA LEU A 138 8.47 11.15 -0.05
C LEU A 138 7.21 11.43 0.76
N TYR A 139 6.29 12.19 0.18
CA TYR A 139 4.99 12.48 0.76
C TYR A 139 3.99 11.46 0.21
N THR A 140 3.33 10.73 1.11
CA THR A 140 2.19 9.87 0.81
C THR A 140 0.91 10.46 1.34
#